data_AF-A0A0Q9SJ80-F1
#
_entry.id   AF-A0A0Q9SJ80-F1
#
_cell.length_a   1.000
_cell.length_b   1.000
_cell.length_c   1.000
_cell.angle_alpha   90.00
_cell.angle_beta   90.00
_cell.angle_gamma   90.00
#
_symmetry.space_group_name_H-M   'P 1'
#
loop_
_entity.id
_entity.type
_entity.pdbx_description
1 polymer ?
#
loop_
_entity_poly.entity_id
_entity_poly.type
_entity_poly.pdbx_seq_one_letter_code
_entity_poly.pdbx_strand_id
1 'polypeptide(L)'
;MCIRVPEDQGFINVTVVDCRAEHQAEVMGRAALSGPKKWPGDEAMDTMALQKCREAFEPYIGLSFDESALDMDYFTADREGWQVGDRTVVCLVFDPNDDGASNRALRGVRE
;
A
#
# COMPACT_ATOMS: atom_id res chain seq x y z
N MET A 1 4.50 4.20 8.91
CA MET A 1 3.38 3.97 9.87
C MET A 1 2.88 2.58 9.59
N CYS A 2 2.59 1.78 10.62
CA CYS A 2 2.36 0.36 10.43
C CYS A 2 0.89 0.01 10.62
N ILE A 3 0.43 -1.00 9.89
CA ILE A 3 -0.98 -1.35 9.83
C ILE A 3 -1.20 -2.83 10.11
N ARG A 4 -2.28 -3.09 10.86
CA ARG A 4 -2.86 -4.41 10.95
C ARG A 4 -4.07 -4.55 10.04
N VAL A 5 -4.09 -5.62 9.27
CA VAL A 5 -5.19 -5.96 8.36
C VAL A 5 -5.81 -7.28 8.85
N PRO A 6 -7.02 -7.25 9.43
CA PRO A 6 -7.71 -8.47 9.85
C PRO A 6 -8.20 -9.26 8.62
N GLU A 7 -8.09 -10.58 8.65
CA GLU A 7 -8.46 -11.48 7.55
C GLU A 7 -9.99 -11.65 7.33
N ASP A 8 -10.84 -10.94 8.06
CA ASP A 8 -12.30 -11.11 8.05
C ASP A 8 -13.00 -10.36 6.89
N GLN A 9 -13.89 -11.08 6.22
CA GLN A 9 -14.45 -10.80 4.91
C GLN A 9 -15.62 -9.80 4.97
N GLY A 10 -15.40 -8.64 4.36
CA GLY A 10 -16.48 -7.74 3.93
C GLY A 10 -16.12 -6.25 4.03
N PHE A 11 -15.23 -5.89 4.95
CA PHE A 11 -14.71 -4.53 5.11
C PHE A 11 -13.24 -4.57 5.51
N ILE A 12 -12.39 -3.80 4.84
CA ILE A 12 -10.99 -3.65 5.24
C ILE A 12 -10.94 -2.71 6.44
N ASN A 13 -10.95 -3.27 7.65
CA ASN A 13 -10.69 -2.51 8.88
C ASN A 13 -9.18 -2.41 9.11
N VAL A 14 -8.57 -1.31 8.69
CA VAL A 14 -7.14 -1.06 8.91
C VAL A 14 -6.94 -0.47 10.30
N THR A 15 -6.14 -1.13 11.14
CA THR A 15 -5.70 -0.55 12.43
C THR A 15 -4.30 -0.01 12.31
N VAL A 16 -4.11 1.30 12.50
CA VAL A 16 -2.78 1.90 12.59
C VAL A 16 -2.16 1.58 13.94
N VAL A 17 -0.92 1.07 13.95
CA VAL A 17 -0.15 0.71 15.14
C VAL A 17 1.26 1.29 15.10
N ASP A 18 1.92 1.35 16.26
CA ASP A 18 3.36 1.60 16.33
C ASP A 18 4.10 0.43 15.66
N CYS A 19 5.13 0.73 14.85
CA CYS A 19 5.85 -0.31 14.11
C CYS A 19 6.65 -1.28 14.99
N ARG A 20 6.79 -1.01 16.30
CA ARG A 20 7.34 -1.97 17.27
C ARG A 20 6.30 -2.97 17.78
N ALA A 21 5.01 -2.73 17.51
CA ALA A 21 3.96 -3.70 17.71
C ALA A 21 3.82 -4.60 16.47
N GLU A 22 3.22 -5.76 16.63
CA GLU A 22 2.94 -6.67 15.52
C GLU A 22 2.02 -6.02 14.48
N HIS A 23 2.41 -6.13 13.21
CA HIS A 23 1.70 -5.54 12.06
C HIS A 23 2.01 -6.31 10.77
N GLN A 24 1.11 -6.23 9.78
CA GLN A 24 1.25 -6.94 8.50
C GLN A 24 2.00 -6.12 7.45
N ALA A 25 1.82 -4.80 7.45
CA ALA A 25 2.39 -3.93 6.44
C ALA A 25 2.73 -2.55 6.98
N GLU A 26 3.59 -1.83 6.27
CA GLU A 26 3.92 -0.44 6.51
C GLU A 26 3.42 0.44 5.36
N VAL A 27 2.80 1.58 5.68
CA VAL A 27 2.43 2.59 4.68
C VAL A 27 3.67 3.37 4.28
N MET A 28 4.10 3.19 3.04
CA MET A 28 5.24 3.89 2.45
C MET A 28 4.86 5.27 1.88
N GLY A 29 3.61 5.45 1.46
CA GLY A 29 3.17 6.72 0.90
C GLY A 29 1.68 6.83 0.63
N ARG A 30 1.24 8.05 0.33
CA ARG A 30 -0.11 8.36 -0.15
C ARG A 30 0.00 9.32 -1.32
N ALA A 31 -0.75 9.06 -2.38
CA ALA A 31 -0.79 9.90 -3.57
C ALA A 31 -2.22 10.06 -4.10
N ALA A 32 -2.39 11.01 -5.01
CA ALA A 32 -3.62 11.16 -5.78
C ALA A 32 -3.45 10.52 -7.17
N LEU A 33 -4.44 9.75 -7.60
CA LEU A 33 -4.58 9.21 -8.94
C LEU A 33 -5.21 10.25 -9.86
N SER A 34 -4.68 10.35 -11.07
CA SER A 34 -5.23 11.20 -12.12
C SER A 34 -6.15 10.38 -13.01
N GLY A 35 -7.25 10.95 -13.50
CA GLY A 35 -8.12 10.22 -14.41
C GLY A 35 -9.43 10.94 -14.70
N PRO A 36 -10.28 10.34 -15.56
CA PRO A 36 -11.60 10.89 -15.89
C PRO A 36 -12.53 10.94 -14.66
N LYS A 37 -13.62 11.71 -14.76
CA LYS A 37 -14.67 11.72 -13.73
C LYS A 37 -15.38 10.36 -13.62
N LYS A 38 -15.57 9.68 -14.76
CA LYS A 38 -16.13 8.32 -14.80
C LYS A 38 -15.10 7.30 -14.32
N TRP A 39 -15.56 6.16 -13.81
CA TRP A 39 -14.68 5.04 -13.45
C TRP A 39 -13.84 4.62 -14.67
N PRO A 40 -12.50 4.62 -14.56
CA PRO A 40 -11.63 4.29 -15.68
C PRO A 40 -11.61 2.79 -15.99
N GLY A 41 -12.10 1.94 -15.07
CA GLY A 41 -12.02 0.48 -15.16
C GLY A 41 -10.97 -0.07 -14.20
N ASP A 42 -11.17 -1.32 -13.77
CA ASP A 42 -10.39 -1.92 -12.68
C ASP A 42 -8.92 -2.08 -13.08
N GLU A 43 -8.63 -2.59 -14.29
CA GLU A 43 -7.26 -2.72 -14.82
C GLU A 43 -6.52 -1.37 -14.89
N ALA A 44 -7.22 -0.31 -15.26
CA ALA A 44 -6.64 1.03 -15.32
C ALA A 44 -6.36 1.56 -13.90
N MET A 45 -7.22 1.29 -12.93
CA MET A 45 -7.00 1.65 -11.53
C MET A 45 -5.78 0.94 -10.96
N ASP A 46 -5.68 -0.36 -11.17
CA ASP A 46 -4.57 -1.18 -10.70
C ASP A 46 -3.24 -0.69 -11.29
N THR A 47 -3.23 -0.42 -12.61
CA THR A 47 -2.05 0.11 -13.30
C THR A 47 -1.60 1.45 -12.71
N MET A 48 -2.54 2.38 -12.48
CA MET A 48 -2.22 3.70 -11.92
C MET A 48 -1.75 3.61 -10.47
N ALA A 49 -2.38 2.76 -9.65
CA ALA A 49 -2.01 2.56 -8.26
C ALA A 49 -0.62 1.93 -8.13
N LEU A 50 -0.37 0.83 -8.87
CA LEU A 50 0.95 0.18 -8.91
C LEU A 50 2.04 1.13 -9.37
N GLN A 51 1.80 1.93 -10.40
CA GLN A 51 2.78 2.92 -10.85
C GLN A 51 3.12 3.91 -9.73
N LYS A 52 2.11 4.45 -9.03
CA LYS A 52 2.34 5.39 -7.92
C LYS A 52 3.06 4.77 -6.74
N CYS A 53 2.76 3.51 -6.44
CA CYS A 53 3.43 2.81 -5.35
C CYS A 53 4.86 2.43 -5.71
N ARG A 54 5.14 2.03 -6.95
CA ARG A 54 6.52 1.87 -7.44
C ARG A 54 7.33 3.16 -7.35
N GLU A 55 6.75 4.31 -7.72
CA GLU A 55 7.39 5.62 -7.57
C GLU A 55 7.72 5.97 -6.10
N ALA A 56 6.93 5.47 -5.15
CA ALA A 56 7.13 5.72 -3.71
C ALA A 56 8.10 4.75 -3.03
N PHE A 57 8.36 3.58 -3.64
CA PHE A 57 9.09 2.48 -3.00
C PHE A 57 10.54 2.82 -2.71
N GLU A 58 11.33 3.15 -3.74
CA GLU A 58 12.77 3.39 -3.59
C GLU A 58 13.11 4.56 -2.64
N PRO A 59 12.43 5.72 -2.69
CA PRO A 59 12.65 6.79 -1.71
C PRO A 59 12.37 6.36 -0.26
N TYR A 60 11.53 5.35 -0.06
CA TYR A 60 11.12 4.89 1.26
C TYR A 60 12.01 3.76 1.81
N ILE A 61 12.33 2.78 0.96
CA ILE A 61 13.12 1.59 1.31
C ILE A 61 14.62 1.85 1.15
N GLY A 62 15.02 2.64 0.15
CA GLY A 62 16.41 2.88 -0.21
C GLY A 62 17.00 1.84 -1.17
N LEU A 63 16.18 0.92 -1.67
CA LEU A 63 16.47 -0.01 -2.77
C LEU A 63 15.36 0.09 -3.81
N SER A 64 15.68 -0.19 -5.08
CA SER A 64 14.64 -0.35 -6.09
C SER A 64 13.78 -1.59 -5.77
N PHE A 65 12.54 -1.62 -6.26
CA PHE A 65 11.65 -2.75 -6.03
C PHE A 65 12.24 -4.07 -6.54
N ASP A 66 12.88 -4.04 -7.72
CA ASP A 66 13.43 -5.24 -8.34
C ASP A 66 14.71 -5.76 -7.64
N GLU A 67 15.31 -4.95 -6.76
CA GLU A 67 16.49 -5.30 -5.96
C GLU A 67 16.16 -5.67 -4.50
N SER A 68 14.90 -5.51 -4.07
CA SER A 68 14.46 -5.79 -2.71
C SER A 68 13.78 -7.14 -2.59
N ALA A 69 13.89 -7.79 -1.43
CA ALA A 69 13.09 -8.97 -1.08
C ALA A 69 11.65 -8.63 -0.65
N LEU A 70 11.32 -7.34 -0.47
CA LEU A 70 10.01 -6.87 -0.02
C LEU A 70 9.02 -6.79 -1.18
N ASP A 71 7.74 -6.94 -0.86
CA ASP A 71 6.65 -6.78 -1.82
C ASP A 71 5.80 -5.53 -1.49
N MET A 72 4.97 -5.10 -2.44
CA MET A 72 4.10 -3.94 -2.30
C MET A 72 2.65 -4.23 -2.63
N ASP A 73 1.75 -3.55 -1.93
CA ASP A 73 0.33 -3.56 -2.20
C ASP A 73 -0.25 -2.15 -2.02
N TYR A 74 -1.54 -1.96 -2.28
CA TYR A 74 -2.18 -0.67 -2.20
C TYR A 74 -3.64 -0.74 -1.77
N PHE A 75 -4.08 0.31 -1.09
CA PHE A 75 -5.49 0.66 -1.01
C PHE A 75 -5.79 1.79 -1.98
N THR A 76 -6.87 1.67 -2.73
CA THR A 76 -7.35 2.72 -3.63
C THR A 76 -8.86 2.88 -3.49
N ALA A 77 -9.38 4.00 -3.99
CA ALA A 77 -10.81 4.21 -4.04
C ALA A 77 -11.49 3.14 -4.90
N ASP A 78 -12.62 2.63 -4.43
CA ASP A 78 -13.52 1.82 -5.26
C ASP A 78 -14.34 2.71 -6.21
N ARG A 79 -15.25 2.07 -6.95
CA ARG A 79 -16.11 2.78 -7.91
C ARG A 79 -16.96 3.88 -7.28
N GLU A 80 -17.45 3.67 -6.06
CA GLU A 80 -18.31 4.62 -5.36
C GLU A 80 -17.48 5.81 -4.87
N GLY A 81 -16.33 5.54 -4.24
CA GLY A 81 -15.33 6.54 -3.87
C GLY A 81 -14.92 7.39 -5.06
N TRP A 82 -14.66 6.77 -6.21
CA TRP A 82 -14.29 7.50 -7.42
C TRP A 82 -15.41 8.42 -7.94
N GLN A 83 -16.68 8.03 -7.82
CA GLN A 83 -17.80 8.86 -8.25
C GLN A 83 -17.93 10.13 -7.39
N VAL A 84 -17.63 10.04 -6.10
CA VAL A 84 -17.67 11.18 -5.17
C VAL A 84 -16.36 11.97 -5.14
N GLY A 85 -15.37 11.59 -5.95
CA GLY A 85 -14.13 12.35 -6.14
C GLY A 85 -12.96 11.86 -5.29
N ASP A 86 -13.07 10.73 -4.60
CA ASP A 86 -11.89 10.11 -3.99
C ASP A 86 -10.95 9.62 -5.11
N ARG A 87 -9.70 10.04 -4.99
CA ARG A 87 -8.61 9.74 -5.91
C ARG A 87 -7.42 9.20 -5.16
N THR A 88 -7.59 8.83 -3.90
CA THR A 88 -6.50 8.42 -3.04
C THR A 88 -5.99 7.04 -3.43
N VAL A 89 -4.66 6.91 -3.51
CA VAL A 89 -3.96 5.64 -3.33
C VAL A 89 -3.12 5.71 -2.07
N VAL A 90 -3.16 4.66 -1.26
CA VAL A 90 -2.28 4.43 -0.11
C VAL A 90 -1.40 3.24 -0.45
N CYS A 91 -0.10 3.46 -0.45
CA CYS A 91 0.89 2.47 -0.85
C CYS A 91 1.47 1.77 0.36
N LEU A 92 1.54 0.45 0.29
CA LEU A 92 1.96 -0.45 1.35
C LEU A 92 3.23 -1.19 0.94
N VAL A 93 4.03 -1.55 1.93
CA VAL A 93 5.17 -2.46 1.79
C VAL A 93 5.10 -3.51 2.91
N PHE A 94 5.48 -4.74 2.60
CA PHE A 94 5.52 -5.85 3.55
C PHE A 94 6.62 -6.83 3.17
N ASP A 95 7.06 -7.64 4.14
CA ASP A 95 7.93 -8.79 3.85
C ASP A 95 7.04 -10.00 3.51
N PRO A 96 7.11 -10.54 2.28
CA PRO A 96 6.30 -11.70 1.90
C PRO A 96 6.74 -12.99 2.60
N ASN A 97 7.87 -13.00 3.29
CA ASN A 97 8.40 -14.15 4.04
C ASN A 97 8.08 -14.07 5.54
N ASP A 98 7.54 -12.96 6.04
CA ASP A 98 7.03 -12.90 7.41
C ASP A 98 5.76 -13.75 7.52
N ASP A 99 5.59 -14.48 8.63
CA ASP A 99 4.43 -15.36 8.92
C ASP A 99 3.12 -14.57 9.19
N GLY A 100 2.95 -13.43 8.54
CA GLY A 100 1.78 -12.56 8.67
C GLY A 100 1.90 -11.51 9.78
N ALA A 101 3.06 -11.32 10.42
CA ALA A 101 3.29 -10.19 11.30
C ALA A 101 4.78 -9.87 11.52
N SER A 102 5.16 -8.61 11.28
CA SER A 102 6.43 -8.03 11.68
C SER A 102 6.28 -7.15 12.92
N ASN A 103 7.34 -6.99 13.70
CA ASN A 103 7.43 -6.02 14.80
C ASN A 103 8.56 -5.01 14.58
N ARG A 104 9.01 -4.87 13.33
CA ARG A 104 10.05 -3.94 12.91
C ARG A 104 9.52 -3.07 11.78
N ALA A 105 9.98 -1.83 11.72
CA ALA A 105 9.72 -0.97 10.58
C ALA A 105 10.54 -1.45 9.37
N LEU A 106 9.95 -1.38 8.17
CA LEU A 106 10.60 -1.75 6.91
C LEU A 106 11.29 -0.55 6.25
N ARG A 107 10.99 0.66 6.70
CA ARG A 107 11.63 1.89 6.22
C ARG A 107 13.16 1.81 6.33
N GLY A 108 13.85 1.95 5.19
CA GLY A 108 15.31 1.98 5.14
C GLY A 108 16.00 0.62 5.36
N VAL A 109 15.23 -0.48 5.39
CA VAL A 109 15.78 -1.85 5.43
C VAL A 109 16.47 -2.15 4.10
N ARG A 110 17.62 -2.82 4.17
CA ARG A 110 18.50 -3.10 3.02
C ARG A 110 18.72 -4.61 2.89
N GLU A 111 17.63 -5.36 2.86
CA GLU A 111 17.64 -6.83 2.73
C GLU A 111 17.31 -7.27 1.31
#